data_AF-A0A9D7NHB2-F1
#
_entry.id   AF-A0A9D7NHB2-F1
#
_cell.length_a   1.000
_cell.length_b   1.000
_cell.length_c   1.000
_cell.angle_alpha   90.00
_cell.angle_beta   90.00
_cell.angle_gamma   90.00
#
_symmetry.space_group_name_H-M   'P 1'
#
loop_
_entity.id
_entity.type
_entity.pdbx_description
1 polymer ?
#
loop_
_entity_poly.entity_id
_entity_poly.type
_entity_poly.pdbx_seq_one_letter_code
_entity_poly.pdbx_strand_id
1 'polypeptide(L)'
;MSKQKWSGSLLVLALISLYNCQNQAPQKEGLTVAGPVQFVADQAPFPKLSDYAFFTGIQRDLQPNEGVLPYELITPLFTDYAHKSRFVWMPKGTQASVDAEGRLSFPDETVLIKNFYYPADFTQADRDWDLMETRLLMKNKGEWQAVTYVWDEAENDAELNIVGDIKPVSWQDEKGHKQNIEYIVPNKTQCKSCHNRAGVIQPIGPKVANLNKALKYPDGRTENQLSRWQKVGYLAAGDHGQQFAKLAAWDDPLSGSFTRSGDGLPRCQLWSLPPSAGACAQFWIVPASGPIRSNAFGDL
;
A
#
# COMPACT_ATOMS: atom_id res chain seq x y z
N MET A 1 -15.79 -85.76 -7.38
CA MET A 1 -16.11 -84.74 -8.42
C MET A 1 -16.70 -83.53 -7.74
N SER A 2 -15.96 -82.43 -7.61
CA SER A 2 -16.54 -81.08 -7.48
C SER A 2 -15.43 -80.07 -7.80
N LYS A 3 -15.62 -79.32 -8.89
CA LYS A 3 -14.75 -78.22 -9.31
C LYS A 3 -15.33 -76.95 -8.69
N GLN A 4 -14.56 -76.21 -7.89
CA GLN A 4 -14.94 -74.85 -7.52
C GLN A 4 -13.88 -73.88 -8.05
N LYS A 5 -14.36 -73.04 -8.96
CA LYS A 5 -13.60 -72.12 -9.81
C LYS A 5 -13.14 -70.91 -9.00
N TRP A 6 -11.90 -70.53 -9.22
CA TRP A 6 -11.30 -69.27 -8.82
C TRP A 6 -11.75 -68.20 -9.83
N SER A 7 -12.48 -67.17 -9.40
CA SER A 7 -12.77 -65.99 -10.24
C SER A 7 -13.14 -64.80 -9.36
N GLY A 8 -12.41 -63.70 -9.55
CA GLY A 8 -12.90 -62.36 -9.22
C GLY A 8 -12.26 -61.71 -8.00
N SER A 9 -11.12 -61.05 -8.19
CA SER A 9 -10.75 -59.82 -7.47
C SER A 9 -9.52 -59.19 -8.11
N LEU A 10 -9.70 -58.52 -9.24
CA LEU A 10 -8.65 -57.72 -9.89
C LEU A 10 -9.22 -56.42 -10.48
N LEU A 11 -10.28 -55.88 -9.86
CA LEU A 11 -11.06 -54.77 -10.41
C LEU A 11 -11.48 -53.73 -9.35
N VAL A 12 -10.65 -53.52 -8.31
CA VAL A 12 -10.89 -52.46 -7.31
C VAL A 12 -9.71 -51.50 -7.12
N LEU A 13 -8.56 -51.73 -7.77
CA LEU A 13 -7.38 -50.84 -7.64
C LEU A 13 -7.28 -49.74 -8.71
N ALA A 14 -8.11 -49.76 -9.76
CA ALA A 14 -8.07 -48.75 -10.83
C ALA A 14 -8.98 -47.53 -10.59
N LEU A 15 -9.91 -47.59 -9.63
CA LEU A 15 -10.89 -46.51 -9.40
C LEU A 15 -10.45 -45.46 -8.37
N ILE A 16 -9.38 -45.70 -7.62
CA ILE A 16 -8.87 -44.76 -6.60
C ILE A 16 -7.94 -43.70 -7.21
N SER A 17 -7.36 -43.92 -8.39
CA SER A 17 -6.44 -42.95 -9.03
C SER A 17 -7.11 -41.79 -9.77
N LEU A 18 -8.44 -41.82 -9.99
CA LEU A 18 -9.14 -40.74 -10.71
C LEU A 18 -9.83 -39.72 -9.80
N TYR A 19 -10.00 -40.02 -8.51
CA TYR A 19 -10.71 -39.10 -7.59
C TYR A 19 -9.82 -37.98 -7.02
N ASN A 20 -8.50 -38.07 -7.20
CA ASN A 20 -7.56 -37.15 -6.55
C ASN A 20 -7.13 -35.96 -7.45
N CYS A 21 -7.74 -35.78 -8.61
CA CYS A 21 -7.37 -34.75 -9.59
C CYS A 21 -8.38 -33.59 -9.73
N GLN A 22 -9.48 -33.59 -8.98
CA GLN A 22 -10.58 -32.60 -9.15
C GLN A 22 -10.76 -31.58 -8.02
N ASN A 23 -9.92 -31.60 -6.98
CA ASN A 23 -10.06 -30.70 -5.82
C ASN A 23 -8.93 -29.68 -5.64
N GLN A 24 -8.08 -29.46 -6.64
CA GLN A 24 -7.18 -28.32 -6.62
C GLN A 24 -7.89 -27.14 -7.27
N ALA A 25 -8.19 -26.11 -6.47
CA ALA A 25 -8.51 -24.80 -7.01
C ALA A 25 -7.40 -24.43 -8.03
N PRO A 26 -7.74 -23.91 -9.22
CA PRO A 26 -6.74 -23.51 -10.19
C PRO A 26 -5.78 -22.53 -9.51
N GLN A 27 -4.51 -22.91 -9.37
CA GLN A 27 -3.51 -21.95 -8.96
C GLN A 27 -3.44 -20.90 -10.07
N LYS A 28 -3.64 -19.63 -9.72
CA LYS A 28 -3.40 -18.52 -10.64
C LYS A 28 -1.90 -18.56 -10.99
N GLU A 29 -1.55 -19.09 -12.15
CA GLU A 29 -0.18 -19.10 -12.66
C GLU A 29 0.25 -17.65 -12.92
N GLY A 30 0.90 -17.04 -11.93
CA GLY A 30 1.28 -15.63 -12.01
C GLY A 30 2.40 -15.35 -13.01
N LEU A 31 2.42 -14.15 -13.58
CA LEU A 31 3.48 -13.70 -14.49
C LEU A 31 4.83 -13.69 -13.76
N THR A 32 5.82 -14.38 -14.32
CA THR A 32 7.19 -14.37 -13.80
C THR A 32 7.98 -13.23 -14.44
N VAL A 33 8.52 -12.34 -13.61
CA VAL A 33 9.36 -11.20 -13.99
C VAL A 33 10.79 -11.43 -13.53
N ALA A 34 11.76 -11.11 -14.39
CA ALA A 34 13.18 -11.27 -14.11
C ALA A 34 14.00 -10.11 -14.72
N GLY A 35 15.23 -9.95 -14.23
CA GLY A 35 16.12 -8.86 -14.65
C GLY A 35 16.09 -7.66 -13.70
N PRO A 36 16.95 -6.65 -13.91
CA PRO A 36 17.00 -5.46 -13.06
C PRO A 36 15.85 -4.50 -13.38
N VAL A 37 15.54 -3.61 -12.42
CA VAL A 37 14.56 -2.53 -12.61
C VAL A 37 14.87 -1.74 -13.89
N GLN A 38 13.85 -1.59 -14.74
CA GLN A 38 13.89 -0.80 -15.95
C GLN A 38 13.08 0.48 -15.73
N PHE A 39 13.77 1.61 -15.62
CA PHE A 39 13.11 2.90 -15.57
C PHE A 39 13.87 3.90 -16.43
N VAL A 40 13.23 4.34 -17.51
CA VAL A 40 13.71 5.41 -18.38
C VAL A 40 12.64 6.49 -18.37
N ALA A 41 12.90 7.59 -17.65
CA ALA A 41 11.86 8.56 -17.32
C ALA A 41 11.19 9.21 -18.55
N ASP A 42 11.92 9.34 -19.66
CA ASP A 42 11.41 9.89 -20.92
C ASP A 42 10.60 8.89 -21.76
N GLN A 43 10.60 7.60 -21.39
CA GLN A 43 9.79 6.55 -22.03
C GLN A 43 8.60 6.12 -21.16
N ALA A 44 8.56 6.54 -19.89
CA ALA A 44 7.48 6.26 -18.97
C ALA A 44 6.27 7.22 -19.17
N PRO A 45 5.04 6.81 -18.83
CA PRO A 45 4.67 5.50 -18.27
C PRO A 45 4.66 4.38 -19.31
N PHE A 46 5.11 3.19 -18.92
CA PHE A 46 4.97 1.99 -19.73
C PHE A 46 3.53 1.46 -19.72
N PRO A 47 3.09 0.70 -20.74
CA PRO A 47 1.73 0.14 -20.75
C PRO A 47 1.49 -0.88 -19.62
N LYS A 48 2.50 -1.66 -19.26
CA LYS A 48 2.41 -2.71 -18.23
C LYS A 48 3.29 -2.41 -17.02
N LEU A 49 2.84 -2.83 -15.84
CA LEU A 49 3.63 -2.71 -14.61
C LEU A 49 4.86 -3.64 -14.63
N SER A 50 4.73 -4.81 -15.25
CA SER A 50 5.83 -5.78 -15.42
C SER A 50 7.04 -5.20 -16.16
N ASP A 51 6.81 -4.29 -17.10
CA ASP A 51 7.86 -3.67 -17.93
C ASP A 51 8.90 -2.89 -17.09
N TYR A 52 8.54 -2.47 -15.87
CA TYR A 52 9.47 -1.80 -14.96
C TYR A 52 10.36 -2.76 -14.16
N ALA A 53 9.96 -4.02 -14.03
CA ALA A 53 10.62 -5.01 -13.17
C ALA A 53 10.85 -4.54 -11.73
N PHE A 54 9.92 -3.77 -11.12
CA PHE A 54 10.00 -3.39 -9.71
C PHE A 54 9.88 -4.60 -8.75
N PHE A 55 9.22 -5.66 -9.21
CA PHE A 55 9.06 -6.91 -8.48
C PHE A 55 9.71 -8.05 -9.28
N THR A 56 10.26 -9.05 -8.59
CA THR A 56 10.99 -10.17 -9.18
C THR A 56 10.34 -11.50 -8.79
N GLY A 57 10.47 -12.52 -9.64
CA GLY A 57 9.73 -13.77 -9.50
C GLY A 57 8.28 -13.57 -9.92
N ILE A 58 7.34 -14.17 -9.19
CA ILE A 58 5.91 -14.01 -9.50
C ILE A 58 5.47 -12.59 -9.14
N GLN A 59 4.95 -11.85 -10.11
CA GLN A 59 4.71 -10.40 -9.97
C GLN A 59 3.70 -10.04 -8.88
N ARG A 60 2.62 -10.82 -8.74
CA ARG A 60 1.58 -10.62 -7.71
C ARG A 60 2.08 -10.81 -6.28
N ASP A 61 3.21 -11.47 -6.09
CA ASP A 61 3.80 -11.66 -4.75
C ASP A 61 4.44 -10.37 -4.24
N LEU A 62 4.59 -9.36 -5.12
CA LEU A 62 5.17 -8.05 -4.81
C LEU A 62 6.54 -8.16 -4.13
N GLN A 63 7.29 -9.22 -4.43
CA GLN A 63 8.64 -9.43 -3.92
C GLN A 63 9.56 -8.36 -4.53
N PRO A 64 10.08 -7.40 -3.74
CA PRO A 64 10.83 -6.27 -4.26
C PRO A 64 12.10 -6.76 -4.98
N ASN A 65 12.36 -6.19 -6.15
CA ASN A 65 13.60 -6.40 -6.88
C ASN A 65 14.78 -5.63 -6.25
N GLU A 66 16.00 -5.86 -6.73
CA GLU A 66 17.19 -5.17 -6.23
C GLU A 66 17.04 -3.65 -6.32
N GLY A 67 17.33 -2.96 -5.21
CA GLY A 67 17.17 -1.50 -5.08
C GLY A 67 15.75 -1.05 -4.74
N VAL A 68 14.73 -1.89 -4.88
CA VAL A 68 13.36 -1.54 -4.49
C VAL A 68 13.21 -1.73 -2.98
N LEU A 69 13.04 -0.63 -2.26
CA LEU A 69 13.06 -0.63 -0.80
C LEU A 69 11.64 -0.47 -0.23
N PRO A 70 11.12 -1.43 0.57
CA PRO A 70 9.83 -1.28 1.21
C PRO A 70 9.86 -0.19 2.28
N TYR A 71 8.71 0.47 2.47
CA TYR A 71 8.51 1.41 3.58
C TYR A 71 7.05 1.43 4.06
N GLU A 72 6.87 1.90 5.27
CA GLU A 72 5.59 2.11 5.92
C GLU A 72 5.47 3.53 6.48
N LEU A 73 4.23 4.00 6.54
CA LEU A 73 3.89 5.26 7.17
C LEU A 73 3.33 4.97 8.56
N ILE A 74 3.72 5.77 9.55
CA ILE A 74 3.13 5.73 10.89
C ILE A 74 1.62 6.00 10.81
N THR A 75 1.23 7.03 10.07
CA THR A 75 -0.18 7.35 9.82
C THR A 75 -0.45 7.35 8.31
N PRO A 76 -0.97 6.24 7.77
CA PRO A 76 -1.36 6.13 6.37
C PRO A 76 -2.74 6.77 6.12
N LEU A 77 -2.96 7.24 4.90
CA LEU A 77 -4.28 7.66 4.44
C LEU A 77 -5.25 6.48 4.41
N PHE A 78 -6.47 6.65 4.93
CA PHE A 78 -7.56 5.68 4.83
C PHE A 78 -8.05 5.54 3.38
N THR A 79 -8.41 4.33 2.95
CA THR A 79 -8.87 4.05 1.57
C THR A 79 -9.79 2.84 1.59
N ASP A 80 -10.94 3.00 2.22
CA ASP A 80 -12.02 1.99 2.25
C ASP A 80 -11.52 0.59 2.62
N TYR A 81 -10.72 0.52 3.69
CA TYR A 81 -10.10 -0.70 4.22
C TYR A 81 -9.02 -1.35 3.35
N ALA A 82 -8.71 -0.84 2.15
CA ALA A 82 -7.62 -1.36 1.33
C ALA A 82 -6.29 -1.28 2.09
N HIS A 83 -5.62 -2.43 2.18
CA HIS A 83 -4.24 -2.55 2.65
C HIS A 83 -3.29 -1.98 1.59
N LYS A 84 -2.14 -1.48 2.05
CA LYS A 84 -1.17 -0.80 1.19
C LYS A 84 0.25 -1.25 1.48
N SER A 85 0.89 -1.86 0.50
CA SER A 85 2.34 -2.03 0.46
C SER A 85 2.95 -0.85 -0.29
N ARG A 86 4.09 -0.34 0.19
CA ARG A 86 4.76 0.80 -0.42
C ARG A 86 6.24 0.52 -0.58
N PHE A 87 6.77 1.01 -1.69
CA PHE A 87 8.17 0.86 -2.02
C PHE A 87 8.71 2.16 -2.61
N VAL A 88 10.02 2.36 -2.48
CA VAL A 88 10.76 3.41 -3.17
C VAL A 88 11.85 2.78 -4.00
N TRP A 89 12.04 3.29 -5.20
CA TRP A 89 13.20 3.01 -6.03
C TRP A 89 13.83 4.33 -6.48
N MET A 90 15.15 4.37 -6.48
CA MET A 90 15.95 5.49 -6.98
C MET A 90 17.16 4.97 -7.76
N PRO A 91 17.63 5.72 -8.78
CA PRO A 91 18.85 5.37 -9.48
C PRO A 91 20.03 5.26 -8.52
N LYS A 92 20.92 4.30 -8.79
CA LYS A 92 22.11 4.07 -7.97
C LYS A 92 22.96 5.34 -7.88
N GLY A 93 23.41 5.66 -6.66
CA GLY A 93 24.26 6.83 -6.40
C GLY A 93 23.50 8.15 -6.25
N THR A 94 22.16 8.12 -6.33
CA THR A 94 21.30 9.26 -6.00
C THR A 94 20.72 9.09 -4.59
N GLN A 95 20.41 10.21 -3.93
CA GLN A 95 19.87 10.20 -2.57
C GLN A 95 18.87 11.35 -2.37
N ALA A 96 17.88 11.14 -1.52
CA ALA A 96 17.02 12.21 -1.04
C ALA A 96 17.71 13.06 0.03
N SER A 97 17.35 14.34 0.11
CA SER A 97 17.71 15.23 1.22
C SER A 97 16.49 15.54 2.08
N VAL A 98 16.73 16.11 3.26
CA VAL A 98 15.68 16.55 4.19
C VAL A 98 15.67 18.08 4.20
N ASP A 99 14.51 18.70 4.01
CA ASP A 99 14.36 20.14 4.14
C ASP A 99 14.10 20.60 5.58
N ALA A 100 14.02 21.91 5.80
CA ALA A 100 13.84 22.49 7.13
C ALA A 100 12.53 22.06 7.82
N GLU A 101 11.53 21.58 7.07
CA GLU A 101 10.26 21.08 7.59
C GLU A 101 10.20 19.55 7.69
N GLY A 102 11.32 18.85 7.48
CA GLY A 102 11.40 17.40 7.60
C GLY A 102 10.78 16.65 6.43
N ARG A 103 10.61 17.33 5.27
CA ARG A 103 10.13 16.70 4.04
C ARG A 103 11.31 16.14 3.26
N LEU A 104 11.07 15.01 2.59
CA LEU A 104 12.06 14.41 1.72
C LEU A 104 12.04 15.07 0.34
N SER A 105 13.19 15.62 -0.05
CA SER A 105 13.46 16.11 -1.40
C SER A 105 14.15 15.01 -2.19
N PHE A 106 13.36 14.30 -3.00
CA PHE A 106 13.84 13.18 -3.82
C PHE A 106 14.58 13.68 -5.08
N PRO A 107 15.60 12.96 -5.58
CA PRO A 107 16.24 13.23 -6.86
C PRO A 107 15.32 12.91 -8.04
N ASP A 108 15.61 13.46 -9.22
CA ASP A 108 14.95 13.01 -10.45
C ASP A 108 15.14 11.51 -10.66
N GLU A 109 14.20 10.91 -11.39
CA GLU A 109 14.06 9.48 -11.64
C GLU A 109 13.70 8.62 -10.41
N THR A 110 13.31 9.26 -9.31
CA THR A 110 12.70 8.54 -8.17
C THR A 110 11.33 7.99 -8.54
N VAL A 111 11.03 6.76 -8.13
CA VAL A 111 9.69 6.18 -8.21
C VAL A 111 9.21 5.78 -6.81
N LEU A 112 8.07 6.32 -6.40
CA LEU A 112 7.31 5.83 -5.25
C LEU A 112 6.19 4.94 -5.75
N ILE A 113 6.15 3.72 -5.22
CA ILE A 113 5.27 2.64 -5.66
C ILE A 113 4.32 2.35 -4.50
N LYS A 114 3.02 2.26 -4.80
CA LYS A 114 1.99 1.92 -3.81
C LYS A 114 1.03 0.93 -4.42
N ASN A 115 0.95 -0.28 -3.85
CA ASN A 115 -0.05 -1.26 -4.23
C ASN A 115 -1.21 -1.21 -3.25
N PHE A 116 -2.42 -1.41 -3.74
CA PHE A 116 -3.64 -1.50 -2.95
C PHE A 116 -4.25 -2.88 -3.14
N TYR A 117 -4.60 -3.50 -2.03
CA TYR A 117 -5.09 -4.86 -2.03
C TYR A 117 -5.97 -5.16 -0.82
N TYR A 118 -6.72 -6.25 -0.91
CA TYR A 118 -7.53 -6.80 0.17
C TYR A 118 -7.08 -8.23 0.44
N PRO A 119 -6.64 -8.56 1.66
CA PRO A 119 -6.59 -9.95 2.08
C PRO A 119 -7.99 -10.57 2.03
N ALA A 120 -8.10 -11.82 1.57
CA ALA A 120 -9.38 -12.55 1.63
C ALA A 120 -9.91 -12.68 3.07
N ASP A 121 -9.00 -12.77 4.05
CA ASP A 121 -9.28 -12.82 5.48
C ASP A 121 -8.32 -11.89 6.22
N PHE A 122 -8.85 -10.87 6.88
CA PHE A 122 -8.06 -9.86 7.57
C PHE A 122 -7.42 -10.39 8.86
N THR A 123 -7.87 -11.52 9.40
CA THR A 123 -7.16 -12.22 10.49
C THR A 123 -5.88 -12.92 10.00
N GLN A 124 -5.76 -13.13 8.69
CA GLN A 124 -4.64 -13.77 7.98
C GLN A 124 -4.13 -12.84 6.86
N ALA A 125 -3.86 -11.58 7.22
CA ALA A 125 -3.64 -10.49 6.27
C ALA A 125 -2.35 -10.60 5.41
N ASP A 126 -1.51 -11.61 5.62
CA ASP A 126 -0.22 -11.82 4.95
C ASP A 126 -0.28 -12.73 3.72
N ARG A 127 -1.46 -13.22 3.36
CA ARG A 127 -1.67 -14.12 2.22
C ARG A 127 -2.98 -13.84 1.49
N ASP A 128 -3.18 -14.56 0.37
CA ASP A 128 -4.44 -14.57 -0.39
C ASP A 128 -4.95 -13.16 -0.71
N TRP A 129 -4.02 -12.31 -1.17
CA TRP A 129 -4.31 -10.92 -1.54
C TRP A 129 -5.06 -10.86 -2.86
N ASP A 130 -6.09 -10.01 -2.89
CA ASP A 130 -6.77 -9.51 -4.08
C ASP A 130 -6.23 -8.10 -4.41
N LEU A 131 -5.39 -8.01 -5.44
CA LEU A 131 -4.71 -6.81 -5.91
C LEU A 131 -5.66 -5.96 -6.76
N MET A 132 -5.84 -4.71 -6.34
CA MET A 132 -6.73 -3.77 -7.02
C MET A 132 -5.99 -2.91 -8.02
N GLU A 133 -5.01 -2.16 -7.54
CA GLU A 133 -4.26 -1.19 -8.32
C GLU A 133 -2.84 -0.97 -7.77
N THR A 134 -1.96 -0.52 -8.65
CA THR A 134 -0.63 -0.01 -8.31
C THR A 134 -0.52 1.44 -8.79
N ARG A 135 -0.29 2.37 -7.86
CA ARG A 135 -0.05 3.78 -8.19
C ARG A 135 1.44 4.08 -8.14
N LEU A 136 1.94 4.71 -9.21
CA LEU A 136 3.29 5.23 -9.26
C LEU A 136 3.27 6.76 -9.18
N LEU A 137 4.14 7.30 -8.33
CA LEU A 137 4.59 8.68 -8.44
C LEU A 137 6.03 8.64 -8.96
N MET A 138 6.23 9.14 -10.18
CA MET A 138 7.52 9.13 -10.87
C MET A 138 8.04 10.57 -10.95
N LYS A 139 9.27 10.81 -10.51
CA LYS A 139 9.89 12.13 -10.61
C LYS A 139 10.73 12.23 -11.88
N ASN A 140 10.52 13.25 -12.70
CA ASN A 140 11.32 13.52 -13.88
C ASN A 140 11.43 15.03 -14.10
N LYS A 141 12.64 15.53 -14.41
CA LYS A 141 12.90 16.95 -14.72
C LYS A 141 12.31 17.92 -13.69
N GLY A 142 12.40 17.58 -12.40
CA GLY A 142 11.87 18.36 -11.29
C GLY A 142 10.36 18.20 -11.02
N GLU A 143 9.62 17.49 -11.87
CA GLU A 143 8.17 17.32 -11.76
C GLU A 143 7.78 15.90 -11.36
N TRP A 144 6.64 15.78 -10.66
CA TRP A 144 6.05 14.47 -10.35
C TRP A 144 4.92 14.14 -11.29
N GLN A 145 4.97 12.94 -11.85
CA GLN A 145 3.90 12.34 -12.64
C GLN A 145 3.20 11.24 -11.83
N ALA A 146 1.89 11.37 -11.65
CA ALA A 146 1.05 10.34 -11.03
C ALA A 146 0.38 9.47 -12.10
N VAL A 147 0.54 8.16 -11.98
CA VAL A 147 -0.10 7.16 -12.85
C VAL A 147 -0.65 6.00 -12.03
N THR A 148 -1.67 5.34 -12.56
CA THR A 148 -2.35 4.20 -11.93
C THR A 148 -2.32 3.02 -12.90
N TYR A 149 -2.00 1.84 -12.38
CA TYR A 149 -2.12 0.56 -13.07
C TYR A 149 -3.20 -0.25 -12.38
N VAL A 150 -4.09 -0.89 -13.13
CA VAL A 150 -5.17 -1.74 -12.58
C VAL A 150 -4.83 -3.19 -12.88
N TRP A 151 -4.91 -4.03 -11.84
CA TRP A 151 -4.68 -5.47 -11.96
C TRP A 151 -5.89 -6.15 -12.59
N ASP A 152 -5.66 -7.13 -13.44
CA ASP A 152 -6.72 -7.97 -14.00
C ASP A 152 -7.25 -9.01 -12.99
N GLU A 153 -8.32 -9.72 -13.32
CA GLU A 153 -8.88 -10.77 -12.44
C GLU A 153 -7.92 -11.96 -12.24
N ALA A 154 -7.06 -12.21 -13.24
CA ALA A 154 -6.00 -13.21 -13.14
C ALA A 154 -4.89 -12.78 -12.17
N GLU A 155 -4.79 -11.47 -11.91
CA GLU A 155 -3.72 -10.81 -11.15
C GLU A 155 -2.34 -11.20 -11.64
N ASN A 156 -2.19 -11.32 -12.96
CA ASN A 156 -0.91 -11.69 -13.57
C ASN A 156 -0.06 -10.44 -13.76
N ASP A 157 -0.66 -9.33 -14.19
CA ASP A 157 -0.02 -8.05 -14.39
C ASP A 157 -1.02 -6.92 -14.14
N ALA A 158 -0.56 -5.67 -14.21
CA ALA A 158 -1.40 -4.50 -14.14
C ALA A 158 -1.16 -3.59 -15.35
N GLU A 159 -2.25 -3.06 -15.90
CA GLU A 159 -2.22 -2.21 -17.10
C GLU A 159 -2.49 -0.75 -16.76
N LEU A 160 -1.81 0.16 -17.48
CA LEU A 160 -1.95 1.60 -17.29
C LEU A 160 -3.42 2.03 -17.49
N ASN A 161 -4.02 2.58 -16.43
CA ASN A 161 -5.40 3.07 -16.44
C ASN A 161 -5.44 4.58 -16.19
N ILE A 162 -6.07 5.31 -17.11
CA ILE A 162 -6.23 6.77 -17.06
C ILE A 162 -7.65 7.17 -16.61
N VAL A 163 -8.64 6.34 -16.92
CA VAL A 163 -10.07 6.65 -16.80
C VAL A 163 -10.67 6.34 -15.43
N GLY A 164 -9.96 5.58 -14.60
CA GLY A 164 -10.47 5.00 -13.37
C GLY A 164 -11.13 3.64 -13.61
N ASP A 165 -11.59 3.01 -12.55
CA ASP A 165 -12.27 1.72 -12.59
C ASP A 165 -13.11 1.50 -11.33
N ILE A 166 -14.04 0.55 -11.36
CA ILE A 166 -14.81 0.11 -10.20
C ILE A 166 -14.73 -1.41 -10.13
N LYS A 167 -14.12 -1.93 -9.06
CA LYS A 167 -13.93 -3.37 -8.85
C LYS A 167 -14.75 -3.86 -7.65
N PRO A 168 -15.59 -4.90 -7.80
CA PRO A 168 -16.20 -5.54 -6.64
C PRO A 168 -15.13 -6.26 -5.83
N VAL A 169 -15.15 -6.10 -4.50
CA VAL A 169 -14.23 -6.81 -3.60
C VAL A 169 -14.97 -7.35 -2.39
N SER A 170 -14.54 -8.52 -1.92
CA SER A 170 -15.10 -9.22 -0.79
C SER A 170 -14.00 -9.74 0.12
N TRP A 171 -14.16 -9.56 1.43
CA TRP A 171 -13.22 -10.08 2.43
C TRP A 171 -13.94 -10.47 3.72
N GLN A 172 -13.24 -11.21 4.57
CA GLN A 172 -13.62 -11.43 5.96
C GLN A 172 -12.91 -10.40 6.86
N ASP A 173 -13.66 -9.65 7.67
CA ASP A 173 -13.12 -8.68 8.62
C ASP A 173 -12.49 -9.35 9.86
N GLU A 174 -11.86 -8.57 10.75
CA GLU A 174 -11.17 -9.13 11.93
C GLU A 174 -12.12 -9.81 12.94
N LYS A 175 -13.43 -9.63 12.79
CA LYS A 175 -14.48 -10.25 13.61
C LYS A 175 -15.09 -11.48 12.93
N GLY A 176 -14.62 -11.85 11.75
CA GLY A 176 -15.10 -12.99 10.99
C GLY A 176 -16.31 -12.69 10.11
N HIS A 177 -16.77 -11.44 10.01
CA HIS A 177 -17.92 -11.11 9.15
C HIS A 177 -17.48 -10.88 7.70
N LYS A 178 -18.32 -11.32 6.77
CA LYS A 178 -18.12 -11.05 5.35
C LYS A 178 -18.50 -9.60 5.03
N GLN A 179 -17.59 -8.90 4.39
CA GLN A 179 -17.76 -7.55 3.86
C GLN A 179 -17.73 -7.60 2.34
N ASN A 180 -18.49 -6.71 1.69
CA ASN A 180 -18.45 -6.53 0.24
C ASN A 180 -18.61 -5.04 -0.07
N ILE A 181 -17.76 -4.49 -0.94
CA ILE A 181 -17.88 -3.10 -1.42
C ILE A 181 -17.56 -3.03 -2.92
N GLU A 182 -17.90 -1.88 -3.52
CA GLU A 182 -17.37 -1.47 -4.81
C GLU A 182 -16.13 -0.59 -4.58
N TYR A 183 -14.95 -1.13 -4.86
CA TYR A 183 -13.69 -0.40 -4.75
C TYR A 183 -13.52 0.54 -5.95
N ILE A 184 -13.30 1.83 -5.69
CA ILE A 184 -13.14 2.86 -6.72
C ILE A 184 -11.66 3.12 -6.98
N VAL A 185 -11.19 2.77 -8.17
CA VAL A 185 -9.91 3.19 -8.72
C VAL A 185 -10.05 4.62 -9.26
N PRO A 186 -9.32 5.60 -8.73
CA PRO A 186 -9.44 6.98 -9.18
C PRO A 186 -8.85 7.16 -10.57
N ASN A 187 -9.45 8.07 -11.34
CA ASN A 187 -8.91 8.52 -12.61
C ASN A 187 -7.71 9.47 -12.42
N LYS A 188 -7.00 9.74 -13.52
CA LYS A 188 -5.80 10.59 -13.52
C LYS A 188 -6.04 11.99 -12.95
N THR A 189 -7.23 12.57 -13.14
CA THR A 189 -7.57 13.91 -12.66
C THR A 189 -7.79 13.92 -11.14
N GLN A 190 -8.41 12.87 -10.58
CA GLN A 190 -8.62 12.71 -9.14
C GLN A 190 -7.31 12.50 -8.37
N CYS A 191 -6.29 11.90 -8.98
CA CYS A 191 -4.96 11.83 -8.36
C CYS A 191 -4.36 13.22 -8.11
N LYS A 192 -4.58 14.17 -9.04
CA LYS A 192 -4.07 15.54 -8.93
C LYS A 192 -4.75 16.34 -7.83
N SER A 193 -6.04 16.14 -7.56
CA SER A 193 -6.75 16.94 -6.56
C SER A 193 -6.19 16.79 -5.15
N CYS A 194 -5.62 15.62 -4.82
CA CYS A 194 -5.07 15.34 -3.49
C CYS A 194 -3.55 15.55 -3.40
N HIS A 195 -2.80 15.26 -4.46
CA HIS A 195 -1.34 15.41 -4.47
C HIS A 195 -0.85 16.80 -4.89
N ASN A 196 -1.75 17.72 -5.21
CA ASN A 196 -1.41 19.07 -5.59
C ASN A 196 -1.18 19.96 -4.36
N ARG A 197 0.01 20.54 -4.26
CA ARG A 197 0.32 21.65 -3.37
C ARG A 197 0.73 22.85 -4.19
N ALA A 198 -0.06 23.92 -4.11
CA ALA A 198 0.20 25.19 -4.81
C ALA A 198 0.42 25.05 -6.34
N GLY A 199 -0.30 24.12 -6.97
CA GLY A 199 -0.20 23.83 -8.40
C GLY A 199 0.75 22.67 -8.76
N VAL A 200 1.54 22.16 -7.81
CA VAL A 200 2.59 21.16 -8.07
C VAL A 200 2.26 19.83 -7.40
N ILE A 201 2.35 18.73 -8.15
CA ILE A 201 2.19 17.37 -7.60
C ILE A 201 3.38 17.07 -6.69
N GLN A 202 3.13 16.65 -5.45
CA GLN A 202 4.17 16.25 -4.50
C GLN A 202 3.76 15.01 -3.68
N PRO A 203 4.71 14.18 -3.25
CA PRO A 203 4.46 13.13 -2.27
C PRO A 203 4.00 13.74 -0.93
N ILE A 204 2.94 13.19 -0.36
CA ILE A 204 2.36 13.69 0.90
C ILE A 204 2.94 12.92 2.09
N GLY A 205 3.04 11.60 1.96
CA GLY A 205 3.33 10.66 3.05
C GLY A 205 4.79 10.56 3.49
N PRO A 206 5.78 10.43 2.56
CA PRO A 206 7.19 10.24 2.91
C PRO A 206 7.83 11.50 3.50
N LYS A 207 7.63 11.69 4.80
CA LYS A 207 8.26 12.73 5.62
C LYS A 207 9.00 12.06 6.76
N VAL A 208 10.05 12.69 7.27
CA VAL A 208 10.88 12.14 8.34
C VAL A 208 10.01 11.70 9.53
N ALA A 209 9.13 12.58 10.01
CA ALA A 209 8.21 12.30 11.11
C ALA A 209 7.32 11.07 10.88
N ASN A 210 6.90 10.80 9.64
CA ASN A 210 6.00 9.70 9.29
C ASN A 210 6.73 8.40 8.96
N LEU A 211 8.03 8.48 8.66
CA LEU A 211 8.91 7.33 8.40
C LEU A 211 9.70 6.90 9.65
N ASN A 212 9.71 7.71 10.72
CA ASN A 212 10.45 7.48 11.95
C ASN A 212 9.85 6.35 12.82
N LYS A 213 9.83 5.14 12.28
CA LYS A 213 9.43 3.88 12.93
C LYS A 213 10.38 2.76 12.52
N ALA A 214 10.39 1.67 13.28
CA ALA A 214 11.06 0.45 12.89
C ALA A 214 10.22 -0.34 11.87
N LEU A 215 10.88 -0.97 10.90
CA LEU A 215 10.28 -1.88 9.92
C LEU A 215 11.10 -3.17 9.87
N LYS A 216 10.43 -4.32 9.73
CA LYS A 216 11.06 -5.61 9.45
C LYS A 216 11.24 -5.75 7.94
N TYR A 217 12.49 -5.88 7.49
CA TYR A 217 12.85 -5.97 6.08
C TYR A 217 12.89 -7.44 5.60
N PRO A 218 12.85 -7.67 4.27
CA PRO A 218 12.97 -9.02 3.70
C PRO A 218 14.26 -9.76 4.06
N ASP A 219 15.33 -9.02 4.41
CA ASP A 219 16.60 -9.60 4.91
C ASP A 219 16.52 -10.08 6.37
N GLY A 220 15.33 -10.02 7.00
CA GLY A 220 15.06 -10.44 8.36
C GLY A 220 15.40 -9.41 9.44
N ARG A 221 16.02 -8.27 9.08
CA ARG A 221 16.40 -7.24 10.05
C ARG A 221 15.24 -6.33 10.38
N THR A 222 15.16 -5.93 11.64
CA THR A 222 14.28 -4.86 12.10
C THR A 222 15.11 -3.63 12.42
N GLU A 223 14.88 -2.52 11.72
CA GLU A 223 15.59 -1.27 11.97
C GLU A 223 14.72 -0.05 11.63
N ASN A 224 15.11 1.13 12.14
CA ASN A 224 14.42 2.38 11.79
C ASN A 224 14.56 2.64 10.27
N GLN A 225 13.45 3.01 9.62
CA GLN A 225 13.43 3.21 8.19
C GLN A 225 14.37 4.31 7.72
N LEU A 226 14.50 5.41 8.47
CA LEU A 226 15.43 6.50 8.14
C LEU A 226 16.87 6.00 8.13
N SER A 227 17.25 5.20 9.13
CA SER A 227 18.58 4.59 9.21
C SER A 227 18.81 3.58 8.08
N ARG A 228 17.79 2.79 7.70
CA ARG A 228 17.90 1.89 6.54
C ARG A 228 18.15 2.69 5.26
N TRP A 229 17.34 3.72 5.02
CA TRP A 229 17.43 4.55 3.82
C TRP A 229 18.81 5.20 3.71
N GLN A 230 19.40 5.64 4.82
CA GLN A 230 20.78 6.13 4.85
C GLN A 230 21.81 5.06 4.51
N LYS A 231 21.70 3.85 5.09
CA LYS A 231 22.63 2.73 4.84
C LYS A 231 22.65 2.27 3.39
N VAL A 232 21.49 2.29 2.71
CA VAL A 232 21.41 1.91 1.29
C VAL A 232 21.69 3.09 0.34
N GLY A 233 22.01 4.27 0.89
CA GLY A 233 22.34 5.47 0.10
C GLY A 233 21.12 6.21 -0.47
N TYR A 234 19.91 5.92 0.01
CA TYR A 234 18.66 6.53 -0.45
C TYR A 234 18.32 7.83 0.30
N LEU A 235 18.91 8.05 1.46
CA LEU A 235 18.73 9.27 2.25
C LEU A 235 20.10 9.81 2.68
N ALA A 236 20.30 11.11 2.56
CA ALA A 236 21.52 11.75 3.05
C ALA A 236 21.76 11.44 4.53
N ALA A 237 23.03 11.22 4.90
CA ALA A 237 23.42 10.99 6.28
C ALA A 237 23.04 12.20 7.18
N GLY A 238 22.70 11.92 8.43
CA GLY A 238 22.25 12.93 9.39
C GLY A 238 21.37 12.35 10.49
N ASP A 239 21.13 13.14 11.54
CA ASP A 239 20.35 12.73 12.70
C ASP A 239 18.85 13.06 12.56
N HIS A 240 18.29 12.77 11.38
CA HIS A 240 16.95 13.21 10.99
C HIS A 240 15.87 12.73 11.98
N GLY A 241 16.02 11.51 12.50
CA GLY A 241 15.07 10.92 13.45
C GLY A 241 15.05 11.59 14.83
N GLN A 242 16.12 12.30 15.23
CA GLN A 242 16.16 13.10 16.46
C GLN A 242 15.73 14.55 16.21
N GLN A 243 16.01 15.07 15.02
CA GLN A 243 15.62 16.43 14.62
C GLN A 243 14.11 16.60 14.43
N PHE A 244 13.42 15.55 13.98
CA PHE A 244 11.99 15.58 13.73
C PHE A 244 11.26 14.53 14.56
N ALA A 245 10.38 15.01 15.45
CA ALA A 245 9.52 14.15 16.25
C ALA A 245 8.71 13.21 15.35
N LYS A 246 8.61 11.93 15.73
CA LYS A 246 7.75 10.96 15.06
C LYS A 246 6.28 11.39 15.17
N LEU A 247 5.47 11.09 14.15
CA LEU A 247 4.03 11.31 14.24
C LEU A 247 3.38 10.37 15.26
N ALA A 248 2.23 10.78 15.77
CA ALA A 248 1.31 9.88 16.45
C ALA A 248 0.83 8.82 15.45
N ALA A 249 0.75 7.58 15.93
CA ALA A 249 0.25 6.43 15.19
C ALA A 249 -1.28 6.39 15.26
N TRP A 250 -1.92 6.31 14.09
CA TRP A 250 -3.37 6.34 13.95
C TRP A 250 -4.10 5.19 14.66
N ASP A 251 -3.41 4.06 14.84
CA ASP A 251 -3.88 2.81 15.42
C ASP A 251 -3.53 2.65 16.89
N ASP A 252 -2.78 3.60 17.47
CA ASP A 252 -2.43 3.62 18.89
C ASP A 252 -2.93 4.91 19.55
N PRO A 253 -4.02 4.85 20.35
CA PRO A 253 -4.57 6.03 21.01
C PRO A 253 -3.63 6.65 22.07
N LEU A 254 -2.57 5.93 22.48
CA LEU A 254 -1.57 6.40 23.44
C LEU A 254 -0.32 6.99 22.76
N SER A 255 -0.25 6.94 21.43
CA SER A 255 0.93 7.39 20.67
C SER A 255 1.06 8.92 20.58
N GLY A 256 -0.03 9.65 20.83
CA GLY A 256 -0.04 11.12 20.84
C GLY A 256 0.32 11.68 22.22
N SER A 257 1.02 12.81 22.25
CA SER A 257 1.22 13.59 23.47
C SER A 257 0.42 14.89 23.44
N PHE A 258 -0.26 15.19 24.54
CA PHE A 258 -0.90 16.49 24.75
C PHE A 258 0.06 17.38 25.53
N THR A 259 0.79 18.25 24.84
CA THR A 259 1.42 19.40 25.51
C THR A 259 0.40 20.52 25.57
N ARG A 260 -0.13 20.81 26.77
CA ARG A 260 -0.89 22.05 27.01
C ARG A 260 0.02 23.23 26.68
N SER A 261 -0.34 24.04 25.70
CA SER A 261 0.24 25.38 25.58
C SER A 261 -0.14 26.20 26.82
N GLY A 262 0.68 27.19 27.18
CA GLY A 262 0.49 28.03 28.37
C GLY A 262 -0.81 28.86 28.39
N ASP A 263 -1.65 28.76 27.35
CA ASP A 263 -2.99 29.34 27.21
C ASP A 263 -4.12 28.38 27.65
N GLY A 264 -3.80 27.15 28.05
CA GLY A 264 -4.76 26.20 28.61
C GLY A 264 -5.68 25.51 27.59
N LEU A 265 -5.51 25.76 26.28
CA LEU A 265 -6.31 25.14 25.23
C LEU A 265 -5.64 23.86 24.69
N PRO A 266 -6.39 22.78 24.44
CA PRO A 266 -5.85 21.57 23.82
C PRO A 266 -5.57 21.85 22.34
N ARG A 267 -4.29 21.92 21.96
CA ARG A 267 -3.87 21.84 20.55
C ARG A 267 -3.61 20.38 20.20
N CYS A 268 -4.44 19.81 19.34
CA CYS A 268 -4.07 18.60 18.61
C CYS A 268 -2.89 18.95 17.69
N GLN A 269 -1.74 18.29 17.85
CA GLN A 269 -0.57 18.41 16.96
C GLN A 269 -0.82 17.82 15.56
N LEU A 270 -2.06 17.78 15.10
CA LEU A 270 -2.37 17.21 13.79
C LEU A 270 -2.05 18.22 12.67
N TRP A 271 -2.17 19.53 12.91
CA TRP A 271 -2.03 20.56 11.87
C TRP A 271 -1.34 21.82 12.41
N SER A 272 -0.13 22.12 11.95
CA SER A 272 0.51 23.43 12.09
C SER A 272 -0.02 24.38 11.01
N LEU A 273 -1.20 24.95 11.22
CA LEU A 273 -1.65 26.11 10.44
C LEU A 273 -1.14 27.41 11.10
N PRO A 274 -0.70 28.41 10.31
CA PRO A 274 -0.32 29.71 10.83
C PRO A 274 -1.53 30.42 11.50
N PRO A 275 -1.28 31.28 12.49
CA PRO A 275 -2.33 31.93 13.27
C PRO A 275 -2.98 33.06 12.44
N SER A 276 -3.93 32.73 11.57
CA SER A 276 -4.81 33.75 10.97
C SER A 276 -6.18 33.25 10.49
N ALA A 277 -6.58 32.00 10.75
CA ALA A 277 -7.93 31.55 10.46
C ALA A 277 -8.57 30.98 11.71
N GLY A 278 -9.43 31.76 12.36
CA GLY A 278 -10.34 31.28 13.38
C GLY A 278 -11.39 30.38 12.73
N ALA A 279 -11.30 29.08 12.95
CA ALA A 279 -12.40 28.14 12.75
C ALA A 279 -12.15 26.90 13.62
N CYS A 280 -12.73 26.88 14.82
CA CYS A 280 -12.89 25.66 15.60
C CYS A 280 -13.99 24.81 14.96
N ALA A 281 -13.64 23.71 14.30
CA ALA A 281 -14.58 22.61 14.10
C ALA A 281 -14.60 21.78 15.40
N GLN A 282 -15.67 21.90 16.19
CA GLN A 282 -15.95 21.01 17.30
C GLN A 282 -16.28 19.61 16.74
N PHE A 283 -15.34 18.67 16.85
CA PHE A 283 -15.67 17.26 16.72
C PHE A 283 -16.34 16.80 18.02
N TRP A 284 -17.65 16.56 17.95
CA TRP A 284 -18.37 15.82 18.99
C TRP A 284 -18.00 14.33 18.87
N ILE A 285 -17.36 13.80 19.90
CA ILE A 285 -17.26 12.36 20.14
C ILE A 285 -18.64 11.91 20.61
N VAL A 286 -19.39 11.18 19.78
CA VAL A 286 -20.60 10.48 20.23
C VAL A 286 -20.17 9.09 20.73
N PRO A 287 -20.41 8.71 21.99
CA PRO A 287 -20.18 7.36 22.45
C PRO A 287 -21.23 6.41 21.87
N ALA A 288 -20.77 5.27 21.38
CA ALA A 288 -21.61 4.22 20.82
C ALA A 288 -22.45 3.52 21.90
N SER A 289 -23.72 3.91 22.01
CA SER A 289 -24.78 3.06 22.58
C SER A 289 -26.18 3.55 22.21
N GLY A 290 -26.86 2.82 21.31
CA GLY A 290 -28.31 2.97 21.08
C GLY A 290 -28.73 3.00 19.59
N PRO A 291 -29.93 2.49 19.24
CA PRO A 291 -30.28 2.18 17.86
C PRO A 291 -30.60 3.43 17.05
N ILE A 292 -30.09 3.46 15.81
CA ILE A 292 -30.31 4.54 14.84
C ILE A 292 -31.77 4.48 14.37
N ARG A 293 -32.56 5.49 14.72
CA ARG A 293 -33.79 5.85 13.99
C ARG A 293 -33.44 6.89 12.93
N SER A 294 -33.94 6.65 11.73
CA SER A 294 -33.92 7.54 10.58
C SER A 294 -34.66 8.86 10.85
N ASN A 295 -34.12 9.97 10.34
CA ASN A 295 -34.78 11.15 9.72
C ASN A 295 -33.65 12.13 9.34
N ALA A 296 -33.39 12.46 8.07
CA ALA A 296 -34.15 13.27 7.10
C ALA A 296 -34.06 14.80 7.37
N PHE A 297 -33.55 15.53 6.34
CA PHE A 297 -33.54 16.99 6.11
C PHE A 297 -32.65 17.86 7.02
N GLY A 298 -32.00 18.95 6.58
CA GLY A 298 -31.98 19.68 5.31
C GLY A 298 -31.11 20.95 5.44
N ASP A 299 -30.79 21.55 4.30
CA ASP A 299 -30.42 22.96 4.03
C ASP A 299 -29.40 23.70 4.93
N LEU A 300 -28.16 23.83 4.42
CA LEU A 300 -27.50 25.08 4.00
C LEU A 300 -26.06 24.81 3.50
#